data_AF-A0A7W4DBM6-F1
#
_entry.id   AF-A0A7W4DBM6-F1
#
_cell.length_a   1.000
_cell.length_b   1.000
_cell.length_c   1.000
_cell.angle_alpha   90.00
_cell.angle_beta   90.00
_cell.angle_gamma   90.00
#
_symmetry.space_group_name_H-M   'P 1'
#
loop_
_entity.id
_entity.type
_entity.pdbx_description
1 polymer ?
#
loop_
_entity_poly.entity_id
_entity_poly.type
_entity_poly.pdbx_seq_one_letter_code
_entity_poly.pdbx_strand_id
1 'polypeptide(L)'
;MKPREKRAGSQYILASSMKALVSPFVLLTLAGCAPTPGSVGPAADYPAGKNQQEFASWAAKPWAFVVSDLNGHRLRSVTLRFTDEPADTCTPGNWKKVVLLDQQTQPSPGFTPDEAAYHVQGSVLTLNLTANFCDVYIEIQGRITPSGFSGQYSFSDLTGIQSLGVVHGAPVRPLRAD
;
A
#
# COMPACT_ATOMS: atom_id res chain seq x y z
N MET A 1 -36.46 34.91 -36.56
CA MET A 1 -36.91 36.29 -36.25
C MET A 1 -37.04 36.44 -34.73
N LYS A 2 -36.43 37.47 -34.13
CA LYS A 2 -36.95 38.13 -32.90
C LYS A 2 -38.14 39.03 -33.33
N PRO A 3 -39.12 39.45 -32.48
CA PRO A 3 -38.99 39.96 -31.10
C PRO A 3 -40.07 39.37 -30.15
N ARG A 4 -40.50 39.92 -28.98
CA ARG A 4 -40.18 41.18 -28.26
C ARG A 4 -40.32 41.05 -26.73
N GLU A 5 -39.66 41.97 -26.03
CA GLU A 5 -39.76 42.31 -24.60
C GLU A 5 -41.15 42.81 -24.15
N LYS A 6 -41.51 42.54 -22.88
CA LYS A 6 -42.36 43.42 -22.05
C LYS A 6 -41.86 43.48 -20.60
N ARG A 7 -41.56 44.68 -20.12
CA ARG A 7 -41.41 45.03 -18.69
C ARG A 7 -42.74 45.54 -18.13
N ALA A 8 -43.02 45.24 -16.86
CA ALA A 8 -43.77 46.02 -15.86
C ALA A 8 -44.18 45.06 -14.72
N GLY A 9 -44.21 45.43 -13.44
CA GLY A 9 -43.83 46.70 -12.83
C GLY A 9 -43.92 46.62 -11.29
N SER A 10 -43.17 47.50 -10.64
CA SER A 10 -43.14 47.82 -9.20
C SER A 10 -44.46 47.66 -8.41
N GLN A 11 -44.37 47.15 -7.18
CA GLN A 11 -45.08 47.73 -6.03
C GLN A 11 -44.40 47.37 -4.69
N TYR A 12 -44.32 48.35 -3.79
CA TYR A 12 -43.74 48.26 -2.45
C TYR A 12 -44.83 47.93 -1.41
N ILE A 13 -44.54 47.09 -0.41
CA ILE A 13 -45.13 47.18 0.94
C ILE A 13 -44.04 46.94 2.00
N LEU A 14 -44.13 47.68 3.10
CA LEU A 14 -43.18 47.75 4.20
C LEU A 14 -43.43 46.72 5.30
N ALA A 15 -42.35 46.44 6.05
CA ALA A 15 -42.31 46.04 7.46
C ALA A 15 -42.98 44.73 7.92
N SER A 16 -42.17 43.86 8.53
CA SER A 16 -42.37 43.56 9.95
C SER A 16 -41.07 43.08 10.60
N SER A 17 -40.72 43.66 11.75
CA SER A 17 -39.56 43.23 12.56
C SER A 17 -39.95 42.06 13.45
N MET A 18 -39.41 40.87 13.18
CA MET A 18 -39.44 39.76 14.14
C MET A 18 -38.01 39.35 14.53
N LYS A 19 -37.68 39.63 15.80
CA LYS A 19 -36.48 39.10 16.45
C LYS A 19 -36.66 37.59 16.66
N ALA A 20 -35.90 36.78 15.95
CA ALA A 20 -35.69 35.37 16.29
C ALA A 20 -34.30 35.21 16.90
N LEU A 21 -34.23 34.90 18.20
CA LEU A 21 -33.01 34.40 18.83
C LEU A 21 -32.72 33.00 18.25
N VAL A 22 -31.74 32.91 17.36
CA VAL A 22 -31.20 31.61 16.94
C VAL A 22 -29.88 31.41 17.67
N SER A 23 -29.89 30.44 18.59
CA SER A 23 -28.72 30.04 19.37
C SER A 23 -27.55 29.65 18.46
N PRO A 24 -26.30 30.05 18.75
CA PRO A 24 -25.14 29.53 18.05
C PRO A 24 -24.95 28.05 18.44
N PHE A 25 -25.55 27.15 17.66
CA PHE A 25 -25.21 25.73 17.71
C PHE A 25 -23.79 25.58 17.15
N VAL A 26 -22.80 25.68 18.04
CA VAL A 26 -21.40 25.44 17.71
C VAL A 26 -21.25 23.97 17.36
N LEU A 27 -21.36 23.66 16.07
CA LEU A 27 -20.89 22.38 15.54
C LEU A 27 -19.38 22.33 15.73
N LEU A 28 -18.93 21.72 16.83
CA LEU A 28 -17.61 21.12 16.90
C LEU A 28 -17.57 20.01 15.85
N THR A 29 -17.16 20.36 14.63
CA THR A 29 -16.62 19.38 13.69
C THR A 29 -15.35 18.84 14.32
N LEU A 30 -15.48 17.71 15.02
CA LEU A 30 -14.35 16.86 15.35
C LEU A 30 -13.71 16.45 14.02
N ALA A 31 -12.66 17.19 13.64
CA ALA A 31 -11.73 16.79 12.60
C ALA A 31 -10.95 15.58 13.10
N GLY A 32 -11.63 14.43 13.14
CA GLY A 32 -10.97 13.15 13.31
C GLY A 32 -10.03 12.99 12.13
N CYS A 33 -8.72 13.03 12.40
CA CYS A 33 -7.71 12.65 11.44
C CYS A 33 -7.94 11.19 11.06
N ALA A 34 -8.73 10.96 10.00
CA ALA A 34 -8.76 9.67 9.34
C ALA A 34 -7.33 9.39 8.88
N PRO A 35 -6.70 8.26 9.29
CA PRO A 35 -5.35 7.95 8.85
C PRO A 35 -5.37 7.83 7.33
N THR A 36 -4.59 8.67 6.65
CA THR A 36 -4.48 8.65 5.20
C THR A 36 -3.95 7.29 4.74
N PRO A 37 -4.69 6.55 3.88
CA PRO A 37 -4.17 5.33 3.29
C PRO A 37 -3.09 5.70 2.27
N GLY A 38 -1.81 5.64 2.67
CA GLY A 38 -0.69 5.90 1.75
C GLY A 38 0.69 5.92 2.39
N SER A 39 0.86 6.56 3.56
CA SER A 39 2.17 6.72 4.20
C SER A 39 2.51 5.54 5.13
N VAL A 40 3.26 4.57 4.59
CA VAL A 40 4.07 3.65 5.40
C VAL A 40 5.22 4.47 5.98
N GLY A 41 5.29 4.59 7.30
CA GLY A 41 6.41 5.27 7.98
C GLY A 41 7.67 4.41 7.93
N PRO A 42 8.84 4.97 8.25
CA PRO A 42 10.10 4.22 8.23
C PRO A 42 10.03 2.98 9.14
N ALA A 43 10.68 1.90 8.73
CA ALA A 43 10.63 0.60 9.44
C ALA A 43 11.03 0.68 10.93
N ALA A 44 11.82 1.68 11.31
CA ALA A 44 12.24 1.95 12.69
C ALA A 44 11.09 2.33 13.65
N ASP A 45 9.97 2.86 13.16
CA ASP A 45 8.85 3.34 14.00
C ASP A 45 7.95 2.19 14.50
N TYR A 46 8.18 0.95 14.05
CA TYR A 46 7.34 -0.19 14.41
C TYR A 46 7.93 -0.97 15.60
N PRO A 47 7.20 -1.06 16.73
CA PRO A 47 7.70 -1.74 17.92
C PRO A 47 7.94 -3.23 17.63
N ALA A 48 9.19 -3.64 17.75
CA ALA A 48 9.60 -5.03 17.58
C ALA A 48 9.12 -5.87 18.78
N GLY A 49 7.89 -6.41 18.70
CA GLY A 49 7.42 -7.35 19.71
C GLY A 49 5.93 -7.70 19.68
N LYS A 50 5.65 -8.95 19.25
CA LYS A 50 4.62 -9.90 19.75
C LYS A 50 4.20 -10.95 18.70
N ASN A 51 4.54 -10.73 17.43
CA ASN A 51 3.86 -11.39 16.31
C ASN A 51 4.71 -12.48 15.60
N GLN A 52 5.83 -12.95 16.16
CA GLN A 52 6.69 -13.93 15.45
C GLN A 52 6.03 -15.32 15.29
N GLN A 53 5.09 -15.67 16.17
CA GLN A 53 4.30 -16.90 16.07
C GLN A 53 3.12 -16.76 15.09
N GLU A 54 2.54 -15.55 15.01
CA GLU A 54 1.61 -15.16 13.96
C GLU A 54 2.32 -15.15 12.59
N PHE A 55 3.56 -14.69 12.53
CA PHE A 55 4.45 -14.77 11.37
C PHE A 55 4.62 -16.20 10.88
N ALA A 56 5.04 -17.12 11.74
CA ALA A 56 5.21 -18.53 11.38
C ALA A 56 3.91 -19.14 10.84
N SER A 57 2.75 -18.76 11.39
CA SER A 57 1.45 -19.26 10.93
C SER A 57 1.05 -18.77 9.53
N TRP A 58 1.48 -17.57 9.13
CA TRP A 58 1.15 -17.01 7.82
C TRP A 58 2.17 -17.35 6.74
N ALA A 59 3.46 -17.43 7.10
CA ALA A 59 4.56 -17.77 6.20
C ALA A 59 4.52 -19.24 5.72
N ALA A 60 3.84 -20.11 6.46
CA ALA A 60 3.65 -21.53 6.13
C ALA A 60 2.82 -21.79 4.83
N LYS A 61 2.17 -20.78 4.27
CA LYS A 61 1.41 -20.87 3.02
C LYS A 61 2.09 -20.05 1.91
N PRO A 62 1.92 -20.42 0.64
CA PRO A 62 2.21 -19.51 -0.47
C PRO A 62 1.38 -18.24 -0.40
N TRP A 63 1.89 -17.15 -0.96
CA TRP A 63 1.23 -15.85 -1.06
C TRP A 63 1.22 -15.36 -2.50
N ALA A 64 0.05 -14.96 -2.99
CA ALA A 64 -0.04 -14.20 -4.23
C ALA A 64 0.03 -12.70 -3.91
N PHE A 65 0.90 -11.99 -4.62
CA PHE A 65 0.98 -10.53 -4.61
C PHE A 65 0.56 -9.98 -5.97
N VAL A 66 -0.21 -8.91 -5.96
CA VAL A 66 -0.63 -8.14 -7.12
C VAL A 66 -0.01 -6.75 -7.02
N VAL A 67 0.80 -6.40 -8.01
CA VAL A 67 1.42 -5.08 -8.13
C VAL A 67 0.65 -4.27 -9.17
N SER A 68 0.25 -3.05 -8.82
CA SER A 68 -0.34 -2.07 -9.73
C SER A 68 0.49 -0.79 -9.76
N ASP A 69 0.48 -0.08 -10.89
CA ASP A 69 1.07 1.25 -11.01
C ASP A 69 0.32 2.29 -10.16
N LEU A 70 0.83 3.52 -10.13
CA LEU A 70 0.20 4.65 -9.42
C LEU A 70 -1.17 5.07 -10.01
N ASN A 71 -1.54 4.57 -11.19
CA ASN A 71 -2.86 4.77 -11.81
C ASN A 71 -3.83 3.61 -11.52
N GLY A 72 -3.38 2.57 -10.82
CA GLY A 72 -4.15 1.36 -10.52
C GLY A 72 -4.11 0.27 -11.59
N HIS A 73 -3.37 0.45 -12.70
CA HIS A 73 -3.18 -0.58 -13.71
C HIS A 73 -2.36 -1.73 -13.15
N ARG A 74 -2.86 -2.97 -13.22
CA ARG A 74 -2.12 -4.17 -12.80
C ARG A 74 -0.88 -4.35 -13.66
N LEU A 75 0.28 -4.19 -13.05
CA LEU A 75 1.58 -4.40 -13.69
C LEU A 75 1.94 -5.89 -13.76
N ARG A 76 1.67 -6.64 -12.68
CA ARG A 76 2.02 -8.07 -12.58
C ARG A 76 1.38 -8.77 -11.38
N SER A 77 1.51 -10.10 -11.37
CA SER A 77 1.33 -10.89 -10.15
C SER A 77 2.41 -11.96 -10.00
N VAL A 78 2.79 -12.21 -8.75
CA VAL A 78 3.79 -13.20 -8.34
C VAL A 78 3.23 -14.06 -7.21
N THR A 79 3.47 -15.36 -7.25
CA THR A 79 3.16 -16.27 -6.13
C THR A 79 4.47 -16.68 -5.47
N LEU A 80 4.63 -16.35 -4.19
CA LEU A 80 5.86 -16.49 -3.42
C LEU A 80 5.67 -17.48 -2.28
N ARG A 81 6.73 -18.20 -1.89
CA ARG A 81 6.83 -19.00 -0.68
C ARG A 81 7.96 -18.47 0.19
N PHE A 82 7.64 -18.20 1.44
CA PHE A 82 8.60 -17.77 2.45
C PHE A 82 9.36 -18.98 2.99
N THR A 83 10.65 -18.81 3.29
CA THR A 83 11.50 -19.85 3.86
C THR A 83 12.17 -19.36 5.14
N ASP A 84 12.70 -20.27 5.95
CA ASP A 84 13.54 -19.94 7.10
C ASP A 84 15.04 -19.95 6.77
N GLU A 85 15.42 -20.19 5.51
CA GLU A 85 16.81 -20.10 5.06
C GLU A 85 17.30 -18.65 5.08
N PRO A 86 18.50 -18.36 5.60
CA PRO A 86 19.10 -17.03 5.51
C PRO A 86 19.35 -16.65 4.05
N ALA A 87 19.18 -15.36 3.74
CA ALA A 87 19.56 -14.80 2.45
C ALA A 87 20.76 -13.87 2.62
N ASP A 88 21.74 -14.01 1.73
CA ASP A 88 22.83 -13.04 1.60
C ASP A 88 22.29 -11.78 0.91
N THR A 89 22.44 -10.62 1.55
CA THR A 89 21.99 -9.34 0.99
C THR A 89 22.98 -8.24 1.34
N CYS A 90 23.02 -7.17 0.53
CA CYS A 90 23.84 -6.00 0.82
C CYS A 90 23.30 -5.15 1.98
N THR A 91 22.05 -5.37 2.40
CA THR A 91 21.37 -4.60 3.43
C THR A 91 21.51 -5.27 4.81
N PRO A 92 21.93 -4.57 5.87
CA PRO A 92 21.94 -5.14 7.22
C PRO A 92 20.55 -5.61 7.66
N GLY A 93 20.46 -6.80 8.28
CA GLY A 93 19.20 -7.33 8.81
C GLY A 93 19.16 -8.86 8.85
N ASN A 94 18.10 -9.41 9.44
CA ASN A 94 17.86 -10.86 9.48
C ASN A 94 17.07 -11.31 8.22
N TRP A 95 17.69 -11.15 7.06
CA TRP A 95 17.08 -11.47 5.77
C TRP A 95 16.99 -12.97 5.53
N LYS A 96 15.90 -13.40 4.91
CA LYS A 96 15.59 -14.79 4.59
C LYS A 96 15.16 -14.96 3.14
N LYS A 97 15.36 -16.14 2.55
CA LYS A 97 15.05 -16.37 1.13
C LYS A 97 13.55 -16.45 0.85
N VAL A 98 13.16 -15.94 -0.31
CA VAL A 98 11.85 -16.14 -0.91
C VAL A 98 12.00 -17.05 -2.12
N VAL A 99 11.12 -18.04 -2.26
CA VAL A 99 11.04 -18.90 -3.45
C VAL A 99 9.85 -18.46 -4.29
N LEU A 100 10.09 -18.06 -5.54
CA LEU A 100 9.01 -17.86 -6.51
C LEU A 100 8.41 -19.22 -6.91
N LEU A 101 7.07 -19.30 -6.94
CA LEU A 101 6.32 -20.48 -7.37
C LEU A 101 5.61 -20.29 -8.71
N ASP A 102 5.17 -19.07 -9.01
CA ASP A 102 4.49 -18.72 -10.26
C ASP A 102 4.66 -17.22 -10.55
N GLN A 103 4.84 -16.85 -11.81
CA GLN A 103 4.85 -15.47 -12.30
C GLN A 103 3.99 -15.37 -13.56
N GLN A 104 2.75 -14.91 -13.39
CA GLN A 104 1.72 -14.87 -14.45
C GLN A 104 1.90 -13.70 -15.44
N THR A 105 3.10 -13.16 -15.57
CA THR A 105 3.39 -11.98 -16.40
C THR A 105 4.83 -12.03 -16.86
N GLN A 106 5.13 -11.56 -18.07
CA GLN A 106 6.51 -11.56 -18.58
C GLN A 106 7.45 -10.86 -17.58
N PRO A 107 8.71 -11.31 -17.45
CA PRO A 107 9.69 -10.65 -16.61
C PRO A 107 9.86 -9.21 -17.09
N SER A 108 9.56 -8.25 -16.21
CA SER A 108 10.00 -6.87 -16.43
C SER A 108 11.52 -6.86 -16.35
N PRO A 109 12.22 -6.09 -17.20
CA PRO A 109 13.65 -5.86 -17.02
C PRO A 109 13.94 -5.45 -15.57
N GLY A 110 14.95 -6.08 -14.95
CA GLY A 110 15.36 -5.85 -13.57
C GLY A 110 14.70 -6.73 -12.51
N PHE A 111 13.68 -7.54 -12.81
CA PHE A 111 13.13 -8.50 -11.85
C PHE A 111 13.68 -9.91 -12.09
N THR A 112 14.69 -10.29 -11.30
CA THR A 112 15.25 -11.65 -11.26
C THR A 112 14.84 -12.30 -9.93
N PRO A 113 13.74 -13.07 -9.88
CA PRO A 113 13.14 -13.56 -8.64
C PRO A 113 13.99 -14.57 -7.88
N ASP A 114 15.00 -15.14 -8.54
CA ASP A 114 15.78 -16.29 -8.10
C ASP A 114 16.63 -16.01 -6.86
N GLU A 115 16.86 -14.72 -6.55
CA GLU A 115 17.65 -14.24 -5.40
C GLU A 115 16.87 -13.22 -4.55
N ALA A 116 15.53 -13.32 -4.54
CA ALA A 116 14.67 -12.47 -3.71
C ALA A 116 14.76 -12.83 -2.21
N ALA A 117 14.82 -11.79 -1.37
CA ALA A 117 14.90 -11.90 0.08
C ALA A 117 13.74 -11.19 0.78
N TYR A 118 13.49 -11.53 2.04
CA TYR A 118 12.52 -10.83 2.88
C TYR A 118 13.03 -10.60 4.31
N HIS A 119 12.51 -9.55 4.92
CA HIS A 119 12.70 -9.22 6.33
C HIS A 119 11.35 -8.84 6.96
N VAL A 120 11.13 -9.18 8.22
CA VAL A 120 9.91 -8.83 8.97
C VAL A 120 10.25 -8.18 10.29
N GLN A 121 9.62 -7.04 10.54
CA GLN A 121 9.72 -6.27 11.78
C GLN A 121 8.32 -5.94 12.30
N GLY A 122 7.90 -6.62 13.37
CA GLY A 122 6.53 -6.51 13.88
C GLY A 122 5.51 -7.02 12.85
N SER A 123 4.65 -6.14 12.35
CA SER A 123 3.71 -6.43 11.26
C SER A 123 4.16 -5.91 9.89
N VAL A 124 5.34 -5.30 9.79
CA VAL A 124 5.91 -4.86 8.51
C VAL A 124 6.66 -6.01 7.85
N LEU A 125 6.35 -6.23 6.58
CA LEU A 125 7.11 -7.08 5.66
C LEU A 125 7.78 -6.20 4.62
N THR A 126 9.09 -6.38 4.49
CA THR A 126 9.88 -5.90 3.35
C THR A 126 10.28 -7.12 2.52
N LEU A 127 9.95 -7.12 1.23
CA LEU A 127 10.54 -7.99 0.22
C LEU A 127 11.56 -7.16 -0.55
N ASN A 128 12.78 -7.66 -0.67
CA ASN A 128 13.78 -7.13 -1.59
C ASN A 128 13.90 -8.12 -2.77
N LEU A 129 13.52 -7.65 -3.95
CA LEU A 129 13.36 -8.45 -5.17
C LEU A 129 14.65 -8.51 -6.00
N THR A 130 15.69 -7.81 -5.55
CA THR A 130 17.01 -7.69 -6.17
C THR A 130 18.09 -7.71 -5.07
N ALA A 131 17.94 -8.61 -4.08
CA ALA A 131 18.69 -8.55 -2.82
C ALA A 131 20.21 -8.79 -2.96
N ASN A 132 20.61 -9.34 -4.10
CA ASN A 132 21.96 -9.56 -4.58
C ASN A 132 22.63 -8.33 -5.23
N PHE A 133 21.86 -7.28 -5.56
CA PHE A 133 22.38 -6.01 -6.05
C PHE A 133 22.56 -5.03 -4.88
N CYS A 134 23.67 -4.29 -4.86
CA CYS A 134 24.01 -3.38 -3.75
C CYS A 134 23.80 -1.89 -4.06
N ASP A 135 23.70 -1.56 -5.34
CA ASP A 135 23.56 -0.21 -5.90
C ASP A 135 22.11 0.12 -6.31
N VAL A 136 21.27 -0.90 -6.47
CA VAL A 136 19.87 -0.79 -6.86
C VAL A 136 18.99 -1.82 -6.14
N TYR A 137 17.86 -1.35 -5.61
CA TYR A 137 16.91 -2.18 -4.87
C TYR A 137 15.49 -2.01 -5.42
N ILE A 138 14.86 -3.12 -5.78
CA ILE A 138 13.43 -3.19 -6.08
C ILE A 138 12.74 -3.81 -4.86
N GLU A 139 11.92 -3.02 -4.17
CA GLU A 139 11.32 -3.42 -2.90
C GLU A 139 9.80 -3.44 -2.94
N ILE A 140 9.21 -4.35 -2.15
CA ILE A 140 7.81 -4.28 -1.74
C ILE A 140 7.80 -4.14 -0.21
N GLN A 141 7.32 -3.01 0.30
CA GLN A 141 7.22 -2.78 1.74
C GLN A 141 5.78 -2.46 2.14
N GLY A 142 5.29 -3.12 3.18
CA GLY A 142 3.92 -2.94 3.63
C GLY A 142 3.61 -3.66 4.92
N ARG A 143 2.33 -3.67 5.30
CA ARG A 143 1.86 -4.29 6.54
C ARG A 143 1.06 -5.55 6.25
N ILE A 144 1.31 -6.58 7.04
CA ILE A 144 0.47 -7.76 7.17
C ILE A 144 -0.69 -7.46 8.10
N THR A 145 -1.87 -7.91 7.73
CA THR A 145 -3.12 -7.81 8.48
C THR A 145 -3.83 -9.17 8.46
N PRO A 146 -4.85 -9.38 9.32
CA PRO A 146 -5.69 -10.58 9.23
C PRO A 146 -6.40 -10.75 7.87
N SER A 147 -6.51 -9.69 7.08
CA SER A 147 -7.10 -9.69 5.73
C SER A 147 -6.10 -9.90 4.58
N GLY A 148 -4.78 -9.93 4.86
CA GLY A 148 -3.74 -10.11 3.84
C GLY A 148 -2.55 -9.17 4.05
N PHE A 149 -2.12 -8.52 2.96
CA PHE A 149 -1.01 -7.56 2.93
C PHE A 149 -1.41 -6.34 2.11
N SER A 150 -0.96 -5.15 2.55
CA SER A 150 -1.04 -3.92 1.77
C SER A 150 0.25 -3.12 1.93
N GLY A 151 0.81 -2.66 0.81
CA GLY A 151 2.10 -1.98 0.77
C GLY A 151 2.33 -1.15 -0.49
N GLN A 152 3.54 -0.66 -0.64
CA GLN A 152 4.04 0.02 -1.83
C GLN A 152 5.03 -0.88 -2.58
N TYR A 153 5.15 -0.63 -3.89
CA TYR A 153 6.22 -1.12 -4.75
C TYR A 153 7.15 0.06 -5.04
N SER A 154 8.44 -0.08 -4.76
CA SER A 154 9.41 1.01 -4.88
C SER A 154 10.71 0.55 -5.51
N PHE A 155 11.39 1.50 -6.13
CA PHE A 155 12.76 1.40 -6.57
C PHE A 155 13.61 2.33 -5.71
N SER A 156 14.81 1.91 -5.32
CA SER A 156 15.80 2.81 -4.74
C SER A 156 17.19 2.57 -5.31
N ASP A 157 17.95 3.65 -5.38
CA ASP A 157 19.35 3.67 -5.82
C ASP A 157 20.13 4.71 -5.00
N LEU A 158 21.36 5.02 -5.41
CA LEU A 158 22.20 6.03 -4.76
C LEU A 158 21.66 7.47 -4.85
N THR A 159 20.63 7.73 -5.67
CA THR A 159 20.03 9.06 -5.87
C THR A 159 18.76 9.27 -5.04
N GLY A 160 18.06 8.19 -4.66
CA GLY A 160 16.89 8.27 -3.77
C GLY A 160 15.96 7.06 -3.86
N ILE A 161 14.72 7.27 -3.40
CA ILE A 161 13.65 6.27 -3.44
C ILE A 161 12.50 6.80 -4.31
N GLN A 162 12.07 6.00 -5.27
CA GLN A 162 10.92 6.25 -6.12
C GLN A 162 9.81 5.23 -5.83
N SER A 163 8.61 5.72 -5.47
CA SER A 163 7.42 4.87 -5.44
C SER A 163 6.96 4.59 -6.87
N LEU A 164 6.85 3.31 -7.22
CA LEU A 164 6.46 2.83 -8.55
C LEU A 164 4.99 2.37 -8.57
N GLY A 165 4.40 2.08 -7.42
CA GLY A 165 3.07 1.50 -7.37
C GLY A 165 2.59 1.05 -6.00
N VAL A 166 1.43 0.40 -5.98
CA VAL A 166 0.80 -0.21 -4.81
C VAL A 166 0.81 -1.73 -4.92
N VAL A 167 0.87 -2.42 -3.78
CA VAL A 167 0.86 -3.87 -3.73
C VAL A 167 -0.17 -4.37 -2.72
N HIS A 168 -0.97 -5.34 -3.15
CA HIS A 168 -1.82 -6.14 -2.28
C HIS A 168 -1.39 -7.59 -2.32
N GLY A 169 -1.46 -8.28 -1.19
CA GLY A 169 -1.09 -9.70 -1.10
C GLY A 169 -2.07 -10.50 -0.24
N ALA A 170 -2.19 -11.79 -0.53
CA ALA A 170 -3.00 -12.71 0.27
C ALA A 170 -2.41 -14.12 0.25
N PRO A 171 -2.57 -14.91 1.34
CA PRO A 171 -2.19 -16.32 1.35
C PRO A 171 -3.10 -17.10 0.40
N VAL A 172 -2.50 -17.92 -0.47
CA VAL A 172 -3.20 -18.79 -1.41
C VAL A 172 -3.06 -20.26 -1.02
N ARG A 173 -3.87 -21.13 -1.63
CA ARG A 173 -3.69 -22.58 -1.50
C ARG A 173 -2.39 -22.98 -2.21
N PRO A 174 -1.64 -23.97 -1.72
CA PRO A 174 -0.55 -24.56 -2.49
C PRO A 174 -1.04 -24.96 -3.88
N LEU A 175 -0.29 -24.56 -4.90
CA LEU A 175 -0.43 -25.14 -6.23
C LEU A 175 -0.19 -26.65 -6.05
N ARG A 176 -1.12 -27.48 -6.53
CA ARG A 176 -0.84 -28.92 -6.63
C ARG A 176 0.26 -29.07 -7.65
N ALA A 177 1.34 -29.76 -7.27
CA ALA A 177 2.18 -30.40 -8.26
C ALA A 177 1.37 -31.56 -8.85
N ASP A 178 1.06 -31.44 -10.13
CA ASP A 178 0.47 -32.45 -11.00
C ASP A 178 1.53 -33.43 -11.56
#